data_AF-A0A7U2RAI3-F1
#
_entry.id   AF-A0A7U2RAI3-F1
#
_cell.length_a   1.000
_cell.length_b   1.000
_cell.length_c   1.000
_cell.angle_alpha   90.00
_cell.angle_beta   90.00
_cell.angle_gamma   90.00
#
_symmetry.space_group_name_H-M   'P 1'
#
loop_
_entity.id
_entity.type
_entity.pdbx_description
1 polymer ?
#
loop_
_entity_poly.entity_id
_entity_poly.type
_entity_poly.pdbx_seq_one_letter_code
_entity_poly.pdbx_strand_id
1 'polypeptide(L)'
;MAKKKSQNLNYLEKDVPKSLSENLELLRFTSVKVETTFFKRYYNSIFLLMQLSKSERVLLDYIVEEMDDKNYITNSIQLRRKLNYMLTKMGQETYADGTFQKSFKHLCEISLVIKNKGRGLYQINPLYFFKGTEEERQKTIRFNLEELNKTPINKYRRDLLIEKHTT
;
A
#
# COMPACT_ATOMS: atom_id res chain seq x y z
N MET A 1 13.99 -4.94 -10.96
CA MET A 1 12.53 -4.70 -10.81
C MET A 1 11.84 -5.95 -11.32
N ALA A 2 11.03 -6.61 -10.50
CA ALA A 2 10.27 -7.78 -10.94
C ALA A 2 9.28 -7.35 -12.05
N LYS A 3 9.19 -8.14 -13.11
CA LYS A 3 8.28 -7.87 -14.24
C LYS A 3 6.85 -8.03 -13.72
N LYS A 4 6.05 -6.95 -13.70
CA LYS A 4 4.64 -7.03 -13.26
C LYS A 4 3.92 -8.00 -14.22
N LYS A 5 3.32 -9.05 -13.66
CA LYS A 5 2.53 -10.03 -14.41
C LYS A 5 1.16 -9.42 -14.68
N SER A 6 0.65 -9.60 -15.89
CA SER A 6 -0.68 -9.12 -16.28
C SER A 6 -1.57 -10.29 -16.70
N GLN A 7 -2.87 -10.16 -16.45
CA GLN A 7 -3.89 -11.14 -16.83
C GLN A 7 -5.09 -10.41 -17.44
N ASN A 8 -5.80 -11.09 -18.34
CA ASN A 8 -7.07 -10.57 -18.86
C ASN A 8 -8.20 -11.02 -17.93
N LEU A 9 -8.89 -10.08 -17.30
CA LEU A 9 -10.13 -10.35 -16.57
C LEU A 9 -11.31 -10.16 -17.51
N ASN A 10 -12.21 -11.15 -17.54
CA ASN A 10 -13.41 -11.15 -18.36
C ASN A 10 -14.58 -10.64 -17.53
N TYR A 11 -15.29 -9.63 -18.04
CA TYR A 11 -16.47 -9.04 -17.45
C TYR A 11 -17.65 -9.26 -18.37
N LEU A 12 -18.81 -9.51 -17.78
CA LEU A 12 -20.08 -9.55 -18.49
C LEU A 12 -20.57 -8.11 -18.67
N GLU A 13 -20.82 -7.71 -19.91
CA GLU A 13 -21.34 -6.40 -20.26
C GLU A 13 -22.66 -6.56 -20.99
N LYS A 14 -23.64 -5.71 -20.67
CA LYS A 14 -24.90 -5.65 -21.40
C LYS A 14 -24.64 -5.02 -22.77
N ASP A 15 -25.04 -5.69 -23.82
CA ASP A 15 -25.08 -5.17 -25.17
C ASP A 15 -26.53 -4.87 -25.51
N VAL A 16 -26.81 -3.62 -25.88
CA VAL A 16 -28.16 -3.22 -26.30
C VAL A 16 -28.19 -3.30 -27.83
N PRO A 17 -28.80 -4.35 -28.43
CA PRO A 17 -28.90 -4.41 -29.87
C PRO A 17 -29.75 -3.24 -30.39
N LYS A 18 -29.29 -2.61 -31.48
CA LYS A 18 -29.99 -1.50 -32.14
C LYS A 18 -31.28 -1.93 -32.88
N SER A 19 -31.64 -3.22 -32.87
CA SER A 19 -32.80 -3.72 -33.64
C SER A 19 -34.10 -3.67 -32.83
N LEU A 20 -34.91 -2.66 -33.16
CA LEU A 20 -36.19 -2.21 -32.64
C LEU A 20 -37.38 -3.22 -32.64
N SER A 21 -37.18 -4.54 -32.55
CA SER A 21 -38.34 -5.48 -32.61
C SER A 21 -38.50 -6.40 -31.39
N GLU A 22 -37.44 -6.70 -30.66
CA GLU A 22 -37.51 -7.60 -29.52
C GLU A 22 -36.68 -6.99 -28.40
N ASN A 23 -37.29 -6.71 -27.24
CA ASN A 23 -36.65 -6.17 -26.03
C ASN A 23 -35.69 -7.19 -25.39
N LEU A 24 -34.76 -7.72 -26.17
CA LEU A 24 -33.78 -8.72 -25.77
C LEU A 24 -32.44 -8.02 -25.53
N GLU A 25 -32.02 -7.97 -24.27
CA GLU A 25 -30.66 -7.55 -23.91
C GLU A 25 -29.69 -8.72 -24.16
N LEU A 26 -28.72 -8.53 -25.05
CA LEU A 26 -27.67 -9.53 -25.27
C LEU A 26 -26.54 -9.31 -24.26
N LEU A 27 -25.92 -10.38 -23.80
CA LEU A 27 -24.75 -10.30 -22.93
C LEU A 27 -23.51 -10.55 -23.77
N ARG A 28 -22.51 -9.67 -23.67
CA ARG A 28 -21.19 -9.87 -24.25
C ARG A 28 -20.13 -9.98 -23.17
N PHE A 29 -19.07 -10.72 -23.45
CA PHE A 29 -17.87 -10.69 -22.62
C PHE A 29 -16.93 -9.59 -23.12
N THR A 30 -16.48 -8.73 -22.22
CA THR A 30 -15.39 -7.78 -22.45
C THR A 30 -14.19 -8.17 -21.59
N SER A 31 -12.99 -8.03 -22.12
CA SER A 31 -11.76 -8.39 -21.41
C SER A 31 -10.94 -7.15 -21.11
N VAL A 32 -10.59 -6.95 -19.85
CA VAL A 32 -9.67 -5.88 -19.43
C VAL A 32 -8.37 -6.49 -18.93
N LYS A 33 -7.26 -6.02 -19.48
CA LYS A 33 -5.92 -6.41 -19.01
C LYS A 33 -5.64 -5.71 -17.68
N VAL A 34 -5.44 -6.48 -16.63
CA VAL A 34 -5.11 -5.98 -15.29
C VAL A 34 -3.75 -6.49 -14.85
N GLU A 35 -3.08 -5.70 -14.02
CA GLU A 35 -1.90 -6.15 -13.30
C GLU A 35 -2.33 -7.16 -12.21
N THR A 36 -1.59 -8.25 -12.06
CA THR A 36 -1.88 -9.27 -11.03
C THR A 36 -1.35 -8.87 -9.65
N THR A 37 -0.63 -7.76 -9.57
CA THR A 37 -0.10 -7.24 -8.31
C THR A 37 -1.16 -6.34 -7.70
N PHE A 38 -1.63 -6.71 -6.51
CA PHE A 38 -2.62 -5.93 -5.77
C PHE A 38 -2.18 -5.78 -4.31
N PHE A 39 -2.82 -4.84 -3.63
CA PHE A 39 -2.72 -4.68 -2.19
C PHE A 39 -4.14 -4.59 -1.62
N LYS A 40 -4.27 -4.95 -0.35
CA LYS A 40 -5.51 -4.77 0.41
C LYS A 40 -5.47 -3.40 1.08
N ARG A 41 -6.58 -2.65 0.99
CA ARG A 41 -6.83 -1.45 1.79
C ARG A 41 -7.93 -1.75 2.81
N TYR A 42 -7.66 -1.48 4.08
CA TYR A 42 -8.62 -1.71 5.16
C TYR A 42 -9.45 -0.45 5.41
N TYR A 43 -10.74 -0.62 5.71
CA TYR A 43 -11.68 0.49 5.89
C TYR A 43 -11.28 1.47 7.00
N ASN A 44 -10.54 0.98 8.00
CA ASN A 44 -10.00 1.78 9.10
C ASN A 44 -9.08 2.90 8.60
N SER A 45 -8.61 2.87 7.35
CA SER A 45 -7.80 3.95 6.76
C SER A 45 -8.62 5.19 6.34
N ILE A 46 -9.94 5.09 6.17
CA ILE A 46 -10.75 6.15 5.54
C ILE A 46 -10.64 7.48 6.28
N PHE A 47 -10.72 7.48 7.62
CA PHE A 47 -10.68 8.72 8.39
C PHE A 47 -9.33 9.43 8.25
N LEU A 48 -8.22 8.68 8.13
CA LEU A 48 -6.90 9.22 7.88
C LEU A 48 -6.79 9.77 6.45
N LEU A 49 -7.36 9.05 5.48
CA LEU A 49 -7.36 9.46 4.07
C LEU A 49 -8.11 10.77 3.83
N MET A 50 -9.12 11.08 4.65
CA MET A 50 -9.88 12.34 4.57
C MET A 50 -9.06 13.56 5.03
N GLN A 51 -8.00 13.35 5.80
CA GLN A 51 -7.13 14.43 6.29
C GLN A 51 -6.02 14.80 5.30
N LEU A 52 -5.89 14.04 4.20
CA LEU A 52 -4.82 14.22 3.23
C LEU A 52 -5.15 15.32 2.23
N SER A 53 -4.16 16.17 1.98
CA SER A 53 -4.14 17.05 0.80
C SER A 53 -4.03 16.23 -0.49
N LYS A 54 -4.31 16.86 -1.63
CA LYS A 54 -4.19 16.23 -2.96
C LYS A 54 -2.78 15.64 -3.19
N SER A 55 -1.73 16.38 -2.84
CA SER A 55 -0.35 15.92 -3.05
C SER A 55 0.01 14.72 -2.18
N GLU A 56 -0.45 14.72 -0.93
CA GLU A 56 -0.23 13.60 -0.01
C GLU A 56 -0.98 12.36 -0.44
N ARG A 57 -2.22 12.54 -0.90
CA ARG A 57 -3.03 11.42 -1.39
C ARG A 57 -2.42 10.78 -2.64
N VAL A 58 -2.02 11.59 -3.61
CA VAL A 58 -1.33 11.11 -4.82
C VAL A 58 -0.02 10.41 -4.47
N LEU A 59 0.77 10.99 -3.54
CA LEU A 59 2.00 10.36 -3.09
C LEU A 59 1.72 9.01 -2.41
N LEU A 60 0.74 8.96 -1.51
CA LEU A 60 0.36 7.74 -0.80
C LEU A 60 -0.06 6.64 -1.77
N ASP A 61 -1.00 6.95 -2.67
CA ASP A 61 -1.51 5.98 -3.65
C ASP A 61 -0.35 5.43 -4.51
N TYR A 62 0.61 6.29 -4.88
CA TYR A 62 1.81 5.88 -5.62
C TYR A 62 2.76 4.98 -4.80
N ILE A 63 3.10 5.35 -3.56
CA ILE A 63 4.04 4.56 -2.75
C ILE A 63 3.46 3.24 -2.28
N VAL A 64 2.14 3.14 -2.14
CA VAL A 64 1.44 1.89 -1.84
C VAL A 64 1.50 0.94 -3.04
N GLU A 65 1.45 1.45 -4.26
CA GLU A 65 1.65 0.63 -5.46
C GLU A 65 3.10 0.16 -5.62
N GLU A 66 4.07 1.02 -5.28
CA GLU A 66 5.51 0.73 -5.42
C GLU A 66 6.11 -0.06 -4.25
N MET A 67 5.36 -0.34 -3.18
CA MET A 67 5.88 -1.09 -2.03
C MET A 67 6.19 -2.55 -2.39
N ASP A 68 7.20 -3.10 -1.71
CA ASP A 68 7.53 -4.52 -1.82
C ASP A 68 6.55 -5.42 -1.06
N ASP A 69 6.76 -6.73 -1.13
CA ASP A 69 5.88 -7.73 -0.49
C ASP A 69 5.97 -7.73 1.06
N LYS A 70 6.85 -6.89 1.62
CA LYS A 70 6.99 -6.65 3.06
C LYS A 70 6.53 -5.25 3.45
N ASN A 71 5.77 -4.59 2.57
CA ASN A 71 5.30 -3.22 2.68
C ASN A 71 6.41 -2.16 2.77
N TYR A 72 7.66 -2.48 2.40
CA TYR A 72 8.74 -1.50 2.44
C TYR A 72 8.77 -0.61 1.20
N ILE A 73 9.18 0.63 1.42
CA ILE A 73 9.44 1.62 0.39
C ILE A 73 10.68 2.45 0.74
N THR A 74 11.47 2.80 -0.28
CA THR A 74 12.64 3.66 -0.12
C THR A 74 12.35 5.06 -0.63
N ASN A 75 12.34 6.06 0.25
CA ASN A 75 12.25 7.47 -0.12
C ASN A 75 13.57 7.90 -0.78
N SER A 76 13.62 7.76 -2.09
CA SER A 76 14.79 8.01 -2.93
C SER A 76 14.47 9.04 -4.01
N ILE A 77 15.53 9.64 -4.58
CA ILE A 77 15.40 10.56 -5.72
C ILE A 77 14.77 9.82 -6.91
N GLN A 78 15.07 8.54 -7.07
CA GLN A 78 14.54 7.68 -8.13
C GLN A 78 13.02 7.50 -8.00
N LEU A 79 12.51 7.24 -6.77
CA LEU A 79 11.07 7.12 -6.52
C LEU A 79 10.33 8.40 -6.93
N ARG A 80 10.89 9.56 -6.58
CA ARG A 80 10.33 10.87 -6.92
C ARG A 80 10.36 11.17 -8.41
N ARG A 81 11.47 10.89 -9.09
CA ARG A 81 11.58 11.05 -10.54
C ARG A 81 10.53 10.21 -11.27
N LYS A 82 10.30 8.97 -10.82
CA LYS A 82 9.26 8.11 -11.37
C LYS A 82 7.85 8.67 -11.13
N LEU A 83 7.55 9.15 -9.94
CA LEU A 83 6.27 9.81 -9.65
C LEU A 83 6.05 11.01 -10.58
N ASN A 84 7.02 11.93 -10.66
CA ASN A 84 6.89 13.11 -11.52
C ASN A 84 6.79 12.74 -13.00
N TYR A 85 7.53 11.72 -13.47
CA TYR A 85 7.39 11.21 -14.83
C TYR A 85 5.97 10.71 -15.11
N MET A 86 5.38 9.95 -14.18
CA MET A 86 4.01 9.45 -14.31
C MET A 86 2.99 10.61 -14.30
N LEU A 87 3.15 11.60 -13.42
CA LEU A 87 2.32 12.80 -13.40
C LEU A 87 2.39 13.56 -14.74
N THR A 88 3.58 13.77 -15.30
CA THR A 88 3.74 14.41 -16.61
C THR A 88 3.05 13.62 -17.72
N LYS A 89 3.13 12.28 -17.71
CA LYS A 89 2.43 11.42 -18.68
C LYS A 89 0.91 11.51 -18.58
N MET A 90 0.38 11.82 -17.40
CA MET A 90 -1.04 12.05 -17.16
C MET A 90 -1.46 13.52 -17.37
N GLY A 91 -0.55 14.40 -17.80
CA GLY A 91 -0.83 15.83 -17.95
C GLY A 91 -1.06 16.56 -16.61
N GLN A 92 -0.52 16.04 -15.51
CA GLN A 92 -0.62 16.65 -14.18
C GLN A 92 0.65 17.43 -13.84
N GLU A 93 0.53 18.39 -12.91
CA GLU A 93 1.65 19.14 -12.38
C GLU A 93 2.62 18.23 -11.59
N THR A 94 3.92 18.43 -11.80
CA THR A 94 4.97 17.72 -11.05
C THR A 94 5.17 18.33 -9.67
N TYR A 95 5.58 17.53 -8.71
CA TYR A 95 5.88 18.02 -7.37
C TYR A 95 7.35 18.43 -7.22
N ALA A 96 7.56 19.61 -6.64
CA ALA A 96 8.86 20.07 -6.19
C ALA A 96 9.37 19.25 -5.00
N ASP A 97 10.68 19.31 -4.76
CA ASP A 97 11.32 18.50 -3.73
C ASP A 97 10.82 18.77 -2.32
N GLY A 98 10.55 20.04 -2.01
CA GLY A 98 9.98 20.47 -0.74
C GLY A 98 8.58 19.90 -0.51
N THR A 99 7.72 19.89 -1.54
CA THR A 99 6.36 19.34 -1.47
C THR A 99 6.39 17.84 -1.20
N PHE A 100 7.27 17.11 -1.88
CA PHE A 100 7.45 15.68 -1.66
C PHE A 100 7.87 15.38 -0.22
N GLN A 101 8.87 16.09 0.31
CA GLN A 101 9.35 15.85 1.67
C GLN A 101 8.31 16.22 2.74
N LYS A 102 7.60 17.35 2.55
CA LYS A 102 6.49 17.74 3.44
C LYS A 102 5.39 16.68 3.45
N SER A 103 4.97 16.22 2.27
CA SER A 103 3.94 15.18 2.15
C SER A 103 4.38 13.88 2.81
N PHE A 104 5.62 13.42 2.55
CA PHE A 104 6.15 12.20 3.16
C PHE A 104 6.26 12.30 4.69
N LYS A 105 6.65 13.47 5.20
CA LYS A 105 6.71 13.76 6.64
C LYS A 105 5.32 13.68 7.26
N HIS A 106 4.32 14.33 6.65
CA HIS A 106 2.96 14.31 7.18
C HIS A 106 2.37 12.89 7.18
N LEU A 107 2.59 12.11 6.11
CA LEU A 107 2.20 10.69 6.07
C LEU A 107 2.80 9.86 7.21
N CYS A 108 4.01 10.22 7.67
CA CYS A 108 4.61 9.60 8.85
C CYS A 108 3.95 10.06 10.16
N GLU A 109 3.65 11.36 10.28
CA GLU A 109 3.01 11.96 11.46
C GLU A 109 1.63 11.34 11.73
N ILE A 110 0.83 11.11 10.68
CA ILE A 110 -0.49 10.47 10.81
C ILE A 110 -0.45 8.93 10.76
N SER A 111 0.74 8.34 10.89
CA SER A 111 0.93 6.89 10.97
C SER A 111 0.46 6.09 9.74
N LEU A 112 0.36 6.70 8.55
CA LEU A 112 0.16 5.94 7.30
C LEU A 112 1.46 5.31 6.78
N VAL A 113 2.59 5.92 7.15
CA VAL A 113 3.94 5.43 6.86
C VAL A 113 4.75 5.35 8.16
N ILE A 114 5.44 4.24 8.36
CA ILE A 114 6.27 3.97 9.53
C ILE A 114 7.73 4.16 9.12
N LYS A 115 8.46 4.98 9.86
CA LYS A 115 9.91 5.13 9.67
C LYS A 115 10.63 3.92 10.26
N ASN A 116 11.45 3.24 9.46
CA ASN A 116 12.23 2.09 9.93
C ASN A 116 13.69 2.48 10.21
N LYS A 117 14.44 1.57 10.85
CA LYS A 117 15.87 1.66 11.11
C LYS A 117 16.62 1.59 9.77
N GLY A 118 16.97 2.75 9.22
CA GLY A 118 17.73 2.87 7.98
C GLY A 118 17.54 4.23 7.33
N ARG A 119 18.56 4.74 6.65
CA ARG A 119 18.45 6.03 5.94
C ARG A 119 17.49 5.87 4.76
N GLY A 120 16.37 6.58 4.80
CA GLY A 120 15.41 6.62 3.69
C GLY A 120 14.54 5.37 3.55
N LEU A 121 14.60 4.42 4.50
CA LEU A 121 13.77 3.22 4.50
C LEU A 121 12.52 3.43 5.35
N TYR A 122 11.37 3.17 4.75
CA TYR A 122 10.06 3.32 5.36
C TYR A 122 9.21 2.09 5.08
N GLN A 123 8.19 1.89 5.90
CA GLN A 123 7.20 0.83 5.72
C GLN A 123 5.81 1.45 5.63
N ILE A 124 5.03 1.08 4.63
CA ILE A 124 3.61 1.41 4.57
C ILE A 124 2.91 0.67 5.70
N ASN A 125 2.09 1.37 6.49
CA ASN A 125 1.53 0.80 7.71
C ASN A 125 0.61 -0.40 7.39
N PRO A 126 0.98 -1.63 7.84
CA PRO A 126 0.22 -2.86 7.58
C PRO A 126 -1.18 -2.88 8.22
N LEU A 127 -1.48 -1.94 9.13
CA LEU A 127 -2.83 -1.74 9.67
C LEU A 127 -3.81 -1.23 8.60
N TYR A 128 -3.32 -0.49 7.61
CA TYR A 128 -4.14 0.24 6.64
C TYR A 128 -3.99 -0.26 5.21
N PHE A 129 -2.79 -0.68 4.83
CA PHE A 129 -2.50 -1.22 3.51
C PHE A 129 -1.61 -2.45 3.64
N PHE A 130 -1.84 -3.51 2.88
CA PHE A 130 -0.94 -4.67 2.92
C PHE A 130 -0.88 -5.40 1.58
N LYS A 131 0.33 -5.80 1.19
CA LYS A 131 0.59 -6.62 0.01
C LYS A 131 1.09 -7.99 0.46
N GLY A 132 0.29 -9.02 0.22
CA GLY A 132 0.55 -10.38 0.69
C GLY A 132 -0.65 -10.97 1.44
N THR A 133 -0.37 -11.97 2.29
CA THR A 133 -1.36 -12.76 3.02
C THR A 133 -1.76 -12.11 4.35
N GLU A 134 -2.89 -12.52 4.94
CA GLU A 134 -3.29 -12.02 6.27
C GLU A 134 -2.35 -12.50 7.37
N GLU A 135 -1.79 -13.71 7.22
CA GLU A 135 -0.84 -14.29 8.15
C GLU A 135 0.46 -13.47 8.19
N GLU A 136 0.97 -13.06 7.02
CA GLU A 136 2.14 -12.17 6.92
C GLU A 136 1.84 -10.78 7.48
N ARG A 137 0.61 -10.27 7.27
CA ARG A 137 0.17 -9.00 7.84
C ARG A 137 0.19 -9.04 9.36
N GLN A 138 -0.41 -10.06 9.96
CA GLN A 138 -0.43 -10.24 11.42
C GLN A 138 0.99 -10.34 11.99
N LYS A 139 1.87 -11.11 11.33
CA LYS A 139 3.28 -11.20 11.71
C LYS A 139 3.99 -9.84 11.66
N THR A 140 3.76 -9.07 10.61
CA THR A 140 4.36 -7.73 10.43
C THR A 140 3.85 -6.75 11.49
N ILE A 141 2.54 -6.70 11.75
CA ILE A 141 1.95 -5.86 12.79
C ILE A 141 2.53 -6.22 14.15
N ARG A 142 2.56 -7.51 14.49
CA ARG A 142 3.14 -7.99 15.74
C ARG A 142 4.60 -7.58 15.88
N PHE A 143 5.41 -7.79 14.84
CA PHE A 143 6.82 -7.39 14.83
C PHE A 143 6.98 -5.87 15.10
N ASN A 144 6.18 -5.03 14.44
CA ASN A 144 6.25 -3.58 14.60
C ASN A 144 5.88 -3.14 16.04
N LEU A 145 4.88 -3.79 16.66
CA LEU A 145 4.49 -3.53 18.04
C LEU A 145 5.50 -4.05 19.07
N GLU A 146 6.10 -5.23 18.82
CA GLU A 146 7.11 -5.82 19.69
C GLU A 146 8.44 -5.05 19.62
N GLU A 147 8.86 -4.53 18.46
CA GLU A 147 10.10 -3.74 18.33
C GLU A 147 10.10 -2.48 19.20
N LEU A 148 8.94 -1.82 19.38
CA LEU A 148 8.80 -0.68 20.30
C LEU A 148 9.04 -1.07 21.77
N ASN A 149 8.74 -2.33 22.12
CA ASN A 149 8.78 -2.86 23.48
C ASN A 149 9.82 -3.98 23.63
N LYS A 150 10.83 -4.00 22.76
CA LYS A 150 11.74 -5.15 22.64
C LYS A 150 12.45 -5.49 23.95
N THR A 151 12.97 -4.49 24.64
CA THR A 151 13.69 -4.65 25.90
C THR A 151 12.81 -5.23 27.02
N PRO A 152 11.65 -4.63 27.37
CA PRO A 152 10.80 -5.18 28.42
C PRO A 152 10.22 -6.56 28.06
N ILE A 153 9.84 -6.79 26.79
CA ILE A 153 9.33 -8.09 26.33
C ILE A 153 10.40 -9.18 26.47
N ASN A 154 11.64 -8.90 26.04
CA ASN A 154 12.73 -9.87 26.15
C ASN A 154 13.10 -10.17 27.61
N LYS A 155 13.03 -9.18 28.50
CA LYS A 155 13.21 -9.38 29.93
C LYS A 155 12.14 -10.32 30.47
N TYR A 156 10.86 -10.01 30.25
CA TYR A 156 9.74 -10.83 30.70
C TYR A 156 9.80 -12.27 30.18
N ARG A 157 10.14 -12.47 28.90
CA ARG A 157 10.33 -13.81 28.31
C ARG A 157 11.46 -14.60 28.97
N ARG A 158 12.56 -13.92 29.32
CA ARG A 158 13.69 -14.55 30.04
C ARG A 158 13.26 -14.99 31.43
N ASP A 159 12.56 -14.12 32.15
CA ASP A 159 12.11 -14.39 33.53
C ASP A 159 11.17 -15.62 33.56
N LEU A 160 10.21 -15.70 32.62
CA LEU A 160 9.31 -16.86 32.47
C LEU A 160 10.04 -18.18 32.17
N LEU A 161 11.14 -18.15 31.41
CA LEU A 161 11.92 -19.35 31.10
C LEU A 161 12.68 -19.85 32.34
N ILE A 162 13.18 -18.93 33.16
CA ILE A 162 13.88 -19.26 34.41
C ILE A 162 12.90 -19.91 35.38
N GLU A 163 11.70 -19.33 35.58
CA GLU A 163 10.68 -19.88 36.48
C GLU A 163 10.28 -21.33 36.12
N LYS A 164 10.16 -21.64 34.82
CA LYS A 164 9.85 -22.99 34.33
C LYS A 164 10.93 -24.05 34.58
N HIS A 165 12.17 -23.65 34.89
CA HIS A 165 13.28 -24.57 35.15
C HIS A 165 13.60 -24.74 36.64
N THR A 166 13.02 -23.91 37.50
CA THR A 166 13.13 -24.00 38.97
C THR A 166 11.93 -24.69 39.64
N THR A 167 10.95 -25.15 38.86
CA THR A 167 9.78 -25.90 39.33
C THR A 167 9.80 -27.30 38.73
#